data_AF-A0A661G8Q3-F1
#
_entry.id   AF-A0A661G8Q3-F1
#
_cell.length_a   1.000
_cell.length_b   1.000
_cell.length_c   1.000
_cell.angle_alpha   90.00
_cell.angle_beta   90.00
_cell.angle_gamma   90.00
#
_symmetry.space_group_name_H-M   'P 1'
#
loop_
_entity.id
_entity.type
_entity.pdbx_description
1 polymer ?
#
loop_
_entity_poly.entity_id
_entity_poly.type
_entity_poly.pdbx_seq_one_letter_code
_entity_poly.pdbx_strand_id
1 'polypeptide(L)'
;MPPGALRAIKFFIIPFFILDYGGFCYGHLMAVTGFFSTAGLQGGARASLAQVWQWDFWIAVTAIGLSHLFSFFNNYLGKGEYKHTSLFLLMQRPYGRIVAMHIAIVFGAGFVMWLGSPLPILMILIVAKTAMDLKLHQKERLKMAAAT
;
A
#
# COMPACT_ATOMS: atom_id res chain seq x y z
N MET A 1 19.29 22.60 -13.81
CA MET A 1 19.45 23.06 -12.41
C MET A 1 20.91 22.89 -11.99
N PRO A 2 21.50 23.84 -11.25
CA PRO A 2 22.83 23.67 -10.70
C PRO A 2 22.89 22.47 -9.75
N PRO A 3 24.01 21.72 -9.67
CA PRO A 3 24.11 20.47 -8.90
C PRO A 3 23.76 20.62 -7.41
N GLY A 4 24.03 21.79 -6.81
CA GLY A 4 23.70 22.09 -5.42
C GLY A 4 22.20 22.18 -5.16
N ALA A 5 21.43 22.79 -6.07
CA ALA A 5 19.98 22.92 -5.92
C ALA A 5 19.28 21.55 -5.95
N LEU A 6 19.75 20.62 -6.80
CA LEU A 6 19.19 19.28 -6.88
C LEU A 6 19.43 18.47 -5.58
N ARG A 7 20.59 18.63 -4.94
CA ARG A 7 20.88 17.99 -3.66
C ARG A 7 19.98 18.55 -2.55
N ALA A 8 19.85 19.87 -2.46
CA ALA A 8 18.97 20.53 -1.49
C ALA A 8 17.50 20.07 -1.63
N ILE A 9 16.98 20.00 -2.85
CA ILE A 9 15.63 19.49 -3.13
C ILE A 9 15.48 18.05 -2.63
N LYS A 10 16.45 17.17 -2.90
CA LYS A 10 16.40 15.77 -2.43
C LYS A 10 16.35 15.68 -0.90
N PHE A 11 17.19 16.46 -0.21
CA PHE A 11 17.22 16.47 1.25
C PHE A 11 15.92 16.94 1.89
N PHE A 12 15.16 17.80 1.21
CA PHE A 12 13.86 18.24 1.68
C PHE A 12 12.73 17.27 1.28
N ILE A 13 12.66 16.92 0.01
CA ILE A 13 11.48 16.24 -0.56
C ILE A 13 11.39 14.77 -0.13
N ILE A 14 12.51 14.09 0.09
CA ILE A 14 12.54 12.68 0.51
C ILE A 14 11.92 12.51 1.91
N PRO A 15 12.39 13.20 2.97
CA PRO A 15 11.76 13.07 4.29
C PRO A 15 10.33 13.62 4.30
N PHE A 16 10.04 14.70 3.58
CA PHE A 16 8.67 15.20 3.42
C PHE A 16 7.75 14.10 2.85
N PHE A 17 8.17 13.43 1.78
CA PHE A 17 7.42 12.34 1.18
C PHE A 17 7.22 11.18 2.14
N ILE A 18 8.26 10.78 2.88
CA ILE A 18 8.16 9.71 3.89
C ILE A 18 7.11 10.05 4.94
N LEU A 19 7.08 11.29 5.42
CA LEU A 19 6.13 11.73 6.44
C LEU A 19 4.70 11.86 5.87
N ASP A 20 4.53 12.51 4.72
CA ASP A 20 3.22 12.72 4.10
C ASP A 20 2.59 11.39 3.66
N TYR A 21 3.32 10.62 2.84
CA TYR A 21 2.87 9.31 2.38
C TYR A 21 2.72 8.31 3.53
N GLY A 22 3.65 8.34 4.49
CA GLY A 22 3.57 7.52 5.70
C GLY A 22 2.35 7.86 6.56
N GLY A 23 2.02 9.14 6.68
CA GLY A 23 0.81 9.63 7.35
C GLY A 23 -0.47 9.10 6.69
N PHE A 24 -0.54 9.12 5.36
CA PHE A 24 -1.65 8.48 4.64
C PHE A 24 -1.72 6.98 4.91
N CYS A 25 -0.61 6.25 4.85
CA CYS A 25 -0.58 4.82 5.15
C CYS A 25 -1.04 4.52 6.58
N TYR A 26 -0.61 5.33 7.55
CA TYR A 26 -1.04 5.23 8.93
C TYR A 26 -2.55 5.47 9.09
N GLY A 27 -3.11 6.48 8.42
CA GLY A 27 -4.55 6.72 8.41
C GLY A 27 -5.34 5.53 7.85
N HIS A 28 -4.85 4.90 6.78
CA HIS A 28 -5.46 3.68 6.24
C HIS A 28 -5.35 2.52 7.23
N LEU A 29 -4.22 2.33 7.90
CA LEU A 29 -4.05 1.32 8.95
C LEU A 29 -5.09 1.51 10.06
N MET A 30 -5.26 2.73 10.56
CA MET A 30 -6.26 3.05 11.59
C MET A 30 -7.69 2.80 11.13
N ALA A 31 -8.01 3.10 9.87
CA ALA A 31 -9.32 2.82 9.31
C ALA A 31 -9.58 1.31 9.16
N VAL A 32 -8.59 0.53 8.69
CA VAL A 32 -8.72 -0.92 8.57
C VAL A 32 -8.88 -1.57 9.94
N THR A 33 -8.00 -1.26 10.90
CA THR A 33 -8.06 -1.84 12.25
C THR A 33 -9.28 -1.34 13.03
N GLY A 34 -9.75 -0.11 12.79
CA GLY A 34 -10.97 0.44 13.38
C GLY A 34 -12.26 -0.17 12.83
N PHE A 35 -12.45 -0.16 11.51
CA PHE A 35 -13.73 -0.49 10.89
C PHE A 35 -13.88 -1.95 10.45
N PHE A 36 -12.77 -2.66 10.19
CA PHE A 36 -12.82 -4.01 9.61
C PHE A 36 -12.37 -5.10 10.58
N SER A 37 -11.93 -4.73 11.78
CA SER A 37 -11.58 -5.70 12.81
C SER A 37 -12.66 -5.78 13.90
N THR A 38 -12.92 -6.98 14.41
CA THR A 38 -13.86 -7.18 15.51
C THR A 38 -13.43 -6.43 16.77
N ALA A 39 -12.12 -6.39 17.05
CA ALA A 39 -11.58 -5.68 18.20
C ALA A 39 -11.73 -4.15 18.06
N GLY A 40 -11.59 -3.59 16.86
CA GLY A 40 -11.78 -2.15 16.62
C GLY A 40 -13.24 -1.74 16.70
N LEU A 41 -14.15 -2.54 16.13
CA LEU A 41 -15.60 -2.28 16.18
C LEU A 41 -16.17 -2.32 17.61
N GLN A 42 -15.64 -3.19 18.48
CA GLN A 42 -16.14 -3.35 19.86
C GLN A 42 -15.32 -2.56 20.90
N GLY A 43 -14.01 -2.46 20.72
CA GLY A 43 -13.07 -1.90 21.70
C GLY A 43 -12.52 -0.51 21.35
N GLY A 44 -12.93 0.06 20.21
CA GLY A 44 -12.53 1.39 19.77
C GLY A 44 -11.03 1.55 19.49
N ALA A 45 -10.57 2.79 19.43
CA ALA A 45 -9.22 3.13 18.97
C ALA A 45 -8.08 2.44 19.74
N ARG A 46 -8.24 2.23 21.06
CA ARG A 46 -7.23 1.56 21.88
C ARG A 46 -7.06 0.09 21.49
N ALA A 47 -8.17 -0.62 21.24
CA ALA A 47 -8.12 -2.01 20.81
C ALA A 47 -7.56 -2.16 19.38
N SER A 48 -7.86 -1.20 18.50
CA SER A 48 -7.26 -1.12 17.16
C SER A 48 -5.73 -0.95 17.21
N LEU A 49 -5.21 -0.12 18.12
CA LEU A 49 -3.77 0.07 18.29
C LEU A 49 -3.07 -1.16 18.87
N ALA A 50 -3.76 -1.91 19.73
CA ALA A 50 -3.21 -3.16 20.30
C ALA A 50 -2.93 -4.23 19.23
N GLN A 51 -3.59 -4.16 18.07
CA GLN A 51 -3.35 -5.09 16.95
C GLN A 51 -1.96 -4.92 16.33
N VAL A 52 -1.40 -3.72 16.38
CA VAL A 52 -0.04 -3.43 15.87
C VAL A 52 1.02 -4.12 16.72
N TRP A 53 0.70 -4.46 17.97
CA TRP A 53 1.61 -5.18 18.86
C TRP A 53 1.55 -6.71 18.69
N GLN A 54 0.64 -7.22 17.87
CA GLN A 54 0.50 -8.65 17.65
C GLN A 54 1.67 -9.20 16.83
N TRP A 55 2.07 -10.42 17.13
CA TRP A 55 3.21 -11.06 16.48
C TRP A 55 2.99 -11.22 14.96
N ASP A 56 1.78 -11.59 14.55
CA ASP A 56 1.40 -11.77 13.15
C ASP A 56 1.56 -10.49 12.33
N PHE A 57 1.33 -9.33 12.94
CA PHE A 57 1.52 -8.04 12.29
C PHE A 57 2.99 -7.83 11.92
N TRP A 58 3.91 -8.09 12.86
CA TRP A 58 5.34 -7.93 12.63
C TRP A 58 5.90 -8.95 11.63
N ILE A 59 5.33 -10.15 11.58
CA ILE A 59 5.67 -11.13 10.53
C ILE A 59 5.29 -10.55 9.16
N ALA A 60 4.07 -10.02 9.00
CA ALA A 60 3.63 -9.43 7.74
C ALA A 60 4.47 -8.21 7.33
N VAL A 61 4.74 -7.29 8.27
CA VAL A 61 5.58 -6.11 8.03
C VAL A 61 6.99 -6.52 7.63
N THR A 62 7.58 -7.47 8.33
CA THR A 62 8.94 -7.97 8.03
C THR A 62 8.98 -8.65 6.67
N ALA A 63 8.01 -9.50 6.35
CA ALA A 63 7.95 -10.21 5.06
C ALA A 63 7.82 -9.23 3.89
N ILE A 64 6.92 -8.24 4.00
CA ILE A 64 6.76 -7.20 2.98
C ILE A 64 8.04 -6.37 2.87
N GLY A 65 8.62 -5.97 4.01
CA GLY A 65 9.87 -5.21 4.07
C GLY A 65 11.03 -5.94 3.40
N LEU A 66 11.23 -7.22 3.70
CA LEU A 66 12.26 -8.05 3.08
C LEU A 66 12.04 -8.20 1.57
N SER A 67 10.79 -8.40 1.11
CA SER A 67 10.52 -8.49 -0.34
C SER A 67 10.86 -7.19 -1.08
N HIS A 68 10.56 -6.03 -0.47
CA HIS A 68 10.86 -4.73 -1.06
C HIS A 68 12.34 -4.40 -0.99
N LEU A 69 13.01 -4.73 0.12
CA LEU A 69 14.47 -4.59 0.27
C LEU A 69 15.20 -5.44 -0.78
N PHE A 70 14.79 -6.69 -0.98
CA PHE A 70 15.36 -7.54 -2.02
C PHE A 70 15.18 -6.92 -3.42
N SER A 71 13.98 -6.45 -3.75
CA SER A 71 13.72 -5.77 -5.02
C SER A 71 14.55 -4.49 -5.18
N PHE A 72 14.72 -3.72 -4.10
CA PHE A 72 15.54 -2.52 -4.08
C PHE A 72 17.02 -2.82 -4.38
N PHE A 73 17.62 -3.80 -3.70
CA PHE A 73 19.03 -4.14 -3.95
C PHE A 73 19.23 -4.78 -5.32
N ASN A 74 18.36 -5.72 -5.72
CA ASN A 74 18.56 -6.48 -6.95
C ASN A 74 18.15 -5.70 -8.21
N ASN A 75 16.96 -5.10 -8.22
CA ASN A 75 16.45 -4.41 -9.40
C ASN A 75 16.86 -2.93 -9.38
N TYR A 76 16.57 -2.21 -8.29
CA TYR A 76 16.80 -0.77 -8.28
C TYR A 76 18.29 -0.42 -8.32
N LEU A 77 19.13 -1.03 -7.46
CA LEU A 77 20.58 -0.82 -7.44
C LEU A 77 21.29 -1.68 -8.49
N GLY A 78 21.10 -3.00 -8.44
CA GLY A 78 21.83 -3.96 -9.27
C GLY A 78 21.62 -3.78 -10.78
N LYS A 79 20.38 -3.60 -11.23
CA LYS A 79 20.05 -3.36 -12.65
C LYS A 79 20.08 -1.89 -13.06
N GLY A 80 20.36 -0.98 -12.12
CA GLY A 80 20.55 0.43 -12.41
C GLY A 80 19.27 1.21 -12.74
N GLU A 81 18.09 0.76 -12.30
CA GLU A 81 16.82 1.48 -12.56
C GLU A 81 16.83 2.92 -12.02
N TYR A 82 17.65 3.19 -10.98
CA TYR A 82 17.88 4.53 -10.44
C TYR A 82 18.43 5.53 -11.47
N LYS A 83 19.09 5.05 -12.54
CA LYS A 83 19.64 5.90 -13.61
C LYS A 83 18.57 6.36 -14.60
N HIS A 84 17.51 5.58 -14.75
CA HIS A 84 16.44 5.82 -15.73
C HIS A 84 15.13 6.29 -15.09
N THR A 85 15.13 6.53 -13.78
CA THR A 85 13.95 6.98 -13.02
C THR A 85 14.18 8.38 -12.48
N SER A 86 13.17 9.25 -12.59
CA SER A 86 13.19 10.56 -11.95
C SER A 86 12.59 10.49 -10.55
N LEU A 87 13.04 11.39 -9.66
CA LEU A 87 12.55 11.50 -8.29
C LEU A 87 11.03 11.71 -8.23
N PHE A 88 10.52 12.60 -9.09
CA PHE A 88 9.10 12.90 -9.17
C PHE A 88 8.27 11.69 -9.64
N LEU A 89 8.75 10.96 -10.65
CA LEU A 89 8.09 9.76 -11.12
C LEU A 89 8.02 8.70 -10.01
N LEU A 90 9.10 8.54 -9.21
CA LEU A 90 9.14 7.59 -8.11
C LEU A 90 8.12 7.94 -7.01
N MET A 91 7.98 9.23 -6.69
CA MET A 91 6.99 9.72 -5.73
C MET A 91 5.56 9.51 -6.22
N GLN A 92 5.30 9.64 -7.52
CA GLN A 92 3.94 9.51 -8.08
C GLN A 92 3.44 8.06 -8.17
N ARG A 93 4.34 7.08 -8.36
CA ARG A 93 3.99 5.65 -8.51
C ARG A 93 3.00 5.10 -7.46
N PRO A 94 3.13 5.38 -6.15
CA PRO A 94 2.24 4.81 -5.16
C PRO A 94 0.86 5.50 -5.03
N TYR A 95 0.66 6.72 -5.56
CA TYR A 95 -0.62 7.45 -5.37
C TYR A 95 -1.82 6.70 -5.91
N GLY A 96 -1.68 5.99 -7.05
CA GLY A 96 -2.75 5.16 -7.60
C GLY A 96 -3.21 4.08 -6.63
N ARG A 97 -2.31 3.53 -5.81
CA ARG A 97 -2.64 2.53 -4.79
C ARG A 97 -3.37 3.17 -3.61
N ILE A 98 -2.96 4.35 -3.17
CA ILE A 98 -3.61 5.06 -2.06
C ILE A 98 -5.04 5.42 -2.40
N VAL A 99 -5.30 5.98 -3.59
CA VAL A 99 -6.67 6.31 -4.01
C VAL A 99 -7.54 5.06 -4.06
N ALA A 100 -7.04 3.95 -4.61
CA ALA A 100 -7.76 2.68 -4.64
C ALA A 100 -8.06 2.15 -3.23
N MET A 101 -7.09 2.20 -2.31
CA MET A 101 -7.30 1.79 -0.92
C MET A 101 -8.30 2.71 -0.20
N HIS A 102 -8.25 4.02 -0.45
CA HIS A 102 -9.15 4.98 0.18
C HIS A 102 -10.61 4.71 -0.20
N ILE A 103 -10.85 4.52 -1.50
CA ILE A 103 -12.14 4.12 -2.04
C ILE A 103 -12.59 2.80 -1.39
N ALA A 104 -11.74 1.77 -1.40
CA ALA A 104 -12.08 0.46 -0.84
C ALA A 104 -12.43 0.54 0.66
N ILE A 105 -11.68 1.30 1.44
CA ILE A 105 -11.93 1.49 2.88
C ILE A 105 -13.23 2.26 3.10
N VAL A 106 -13.45 3.38 2.42
CA VAL A 106 -14.65 4.21 2.63
C VAL A 106 -15.92 3.44 2.28
N PHE A 107 -15.97 2.83 1.10
CA PHE A 107 -17.12 2.03 0.69
C PHE A 107 -17.29 0.78 1.56
N GLY A 108 -16.18 0.08 1.86
CA GLY A 108 -16.23 -1.12 2.68
C GLY A 108 -16.68 -0.81 4.11
N ALA A 109 -16.17 0.26 4.73
CA ALA A 109 -16.52 0.65 6.09
C ALA A 109 -18.01 0.99 6.21
N GLY A 110 -18.56 1.73 5.23
CA GLY A 110 -20.00 1.98 5.16
C GLY A 110 -20.82 0.69 5.12
N PHE A 111 -20.36 -0.31 4.36
CA PHE A 111 -21.00 -1.63 4.29
C PHE A 111 -20.87 -2.42 5.60
N VAL A 112 -19.70 -2.38 6.26
CA VAL A 112 -19.52 -3.01 7.58
C VAL A 112 -20.46 -2.40 8.61
N MET A 113 -20.53 -1.07 8.66
CA MET A 113 -21.41 -0.36 9.60
C MET A 113 -22.88 -0.67 9.36
N TRP A 114 -23.29 -0.82 8.09
CA TRP A 114 -24.67 -1.17 7.74
C TRP A 114 -25.03 -2.63 8.09
N LEU A 115 -24.14 -3.57 7.80
CA LEU A 115 -24.36 -5.01 8.06
C LEU A 115 -24.03 -5.43 9.50
N GLY A 116 -23.36 -4.59 10.28
CA GLY A 116 -22.89 -4.90 11.63
C GLY A 116 -21.79 -5.96 11.70
N SER A 117 -21.26 -6.41 10.55
CA SER A 117 -20.25 -7.47 10.49
C SER A 117 -19.28 -7.23 9.33
N PRO A 118 -17.96 -7.41 9.55
CA PRO A 118 -16.95 -7.29 8.49
C PRO A 118 -16.86 -8.52 7.58
N LEU A 119 -17.47 -9.65 7.95
CA LEU A 119 -17.34 -10.90 7.18
C LEU A 119 -17.90 -10.82 5.75
N PRO A 120 -19.12 -10.30 5.50
CA PRO A 120 -19.68 -10.28 4.15
C PRO A 120 -18.86 -9.42 3.19
N ILE A 121 -18.39 -8.24 3.64
CA ILE A 121 -17.55 -7.38 2.81
C ILE A 121 -16.18 -8.00 2.55
N LEU A 122 -15.60 -8.70 3.53
CA LEU A 122 -14.34 -9.40 3.38
C LEU A 122 -14.45 -10.46 2.26
N MET A 123 -15.53 -11.23 2.24
CA MET A 123 -15.78 -12.22 1.19
C MET A 123 -15.89 -11.57 -0.20
N ILE A 124 -16.63 -10.46 -0.31
CA ILE A 124 -16.75 -9.71 -1.57
C ILE A 124 -15.38 -9.20 -2.02
N LEU A 125 -14.59 -8.61 -1.10
CA LEU A 125 -13.27 -8.09 -1.41
C LEU A 125 -12.28 -9.17 -1.84
N ILE A 126 -12.32 -10.35 -1.21
CA ILE A 126 -11.50 -11.50 -1.62
C ILE A 126 -11.84 -11.90 -3.06
N VAL A 127 -13.13 -12.14 -3.37
CA VAL A 127 -13.56 -12.55 -4.71
C VAL A 127 -13.22 -11.48 -5.75
N ALA A 128 -13.52 -10.21 -5.46
CA ALA A 128 -13.21 -9.10 -6.34
C ALA A 128 -11.71 -8.98 -6.60
N LYS A 129 -10.89 -9.09 -5.55
CA LYS A 129 -9.42 -9.01 -5.66
C LYS A 129 -8.86 -10.16 -6.49
N THR A 130 -9.30 -11.40 -6.21
CA THR A 130 -8.88 -12.57 -6.99
C THR A 130 -9.26 -12.44 -8.46
N ALA A 131 -10.49 -11.99 -8.76
CA ALA A 131 -10.92 -11.78 -10.14
C ALA A 131 -10.10 -10.69 -10.86
N MET A 132 -9.75 -9.60 -10.16
CA MET A 132 -8.90 -8.56 -10.71
C MET A 132 -7.47 -9.07 -10.98
N ASP A 133 -6.90 -9.83 -10.05
CA ASP A 133 -5.56 -10.39 -10.18
C ASP A 133 -5.47 -11.36 -11.36
N LEU A 134 -6.48 -12.21 -11.54
CA LEU A 134 -6.57 -13.10 -12.71
C LEU A 134 -6.63 -12.31 -14.02
N LYS A 135 -7.45 -11.26 -14.10
CA LYS A 135 -7.56 -10.42 -15.30
C LYS A 135 -6.25 -9.67 -15.61
N LEU A 136 -5.58 -9.16 -14.59
CA LEU A 136 -4.29 -8.48 -14.74
C LEU A 136 -3.22 -9.45 -15.23
N HIS A 137 -3.17 -10.65 -14.64
CA HIS A 137 -2.23 -11.70 -15.07
C HIS A 137 -2.46 -12.11 -16.53
N GLN A 138 -3.71 -12.28 -16.95
CA GLN A 138 -4.05 -12.59 -18.35
C GLN A 138 -3.64 -11.45 -19.30
N LYS A 139 -3.89 -10.19 -18.93
CA LYS A 139 -3.48 -9.04 -19.73
C LYS A 139 -1.96 -8.96 -19.90
N GLU A 140 -1.21 -9.30 -18.85
CA GLU A 140 0.26 -9.33 -18.91
C GLU A 140 0.75 -10.43 -19.85
N ARG A 141 0.13 -11.61 -19.85
CA ARG A 141 0.42 -12.70 -20.81
C ARG A 141 0.13 -12.29 -22.25
N LEU A 142 -1.00 -11.65 -22.51
CA LEU A 142 -1.37 -11.19 -23.85
C LEU A 142 -0.41 -10.12 -24.38
N LYS A 143 0.04 -9.19 -23.54
CA LYS A 143 1.05 -8.19 -23.92
C LYS A 143 2.40 -8.80 -24.28
N MET A 144 2.82 -9.83 -23.55
CA MET A 144 4.07 -10.54 -23.87
C MET A 144 3.94 -11.35 -25.18
N ALA A 145 2.79 -11.98 -25.44
CA ALA A 145 2.55 -12.73 -26.67
C ALA A 145 2.42 -11.84 -27.92
N ALA A 146 1.95 -10.60 -27.77
CA ALA A 146 1.87 -9.63 -28.87
C ALA A 146 3.19 -8.89 -29.15
N ALA A 147 4.19 -9.02 -28.27
CA ALA A 147 5.52 -8.43 -28.40
C ALA A 147 6.56 -9.38 -29.05
N THR A 148 6.14 -10.62 -29.34
CA THR A 148 6.85 -11.63 -30.14
C THR A 148 6.23 -11.72 -31.53
#